data_AF-A0A2E9W806-F1
#
_entry.id   AF-A0A2E9W806-F1
#
_cell.length_a   1.000
_cell.length_b   1.000
_cell.length_c   1.000
_cell.angle_alpha   90.00
_cell.angle_beta   90.00
_cell.angle_gamma   90.00
#
_symmetry.space_group_name_H-M   'P 1'
#
loop_
_entity.id
_entity.type
_entity.pdbx_description
1 polymer ?
#
loop_
_entity_poly.entity_id
_entity_poly.type
_entity_poly.pdbx_seq_one_letter_code
_entity_poly.pdbx_strand_id
1 'polypeptide(L)'
;MKVISYLNFDGNCRPAMEFYKSVLGGELIAMPFGDTPMSKDMPDFADKIAHACLMGDGWHIMASDCPPEHFTAMQGMNISVHFPDAAEGKQLFDKLAEGGTIVMPFEETFWSKGFGLVNDKFGTPWMVNTDYAPE
;
A
#
# COMPACT_ATOMS: atom_id res chain seq x y z
N MET A 1 2.88 -16.43 14.12
CA MET A 1 2.68 -16.47 12.65
C MET A 1 2.17 -15.10 12.23
N LYS A 2 2.69 -14.49 11.14
CA LYS A 2 2.21 -13.21 10.59
C LYS A 2 1.73 -13.45 9.15
N VAL A 3 0.62 -12.83 8.76
CA VAL A 3 0.15 -12.76 7.37
C VAL A 3 0.37 -11.34 6.90
N ILE A 4 1.17 -11.15 5.85
CA ILE A 4 1.63 -9.83 5.40
C ILE A 4 1.37 -9.72 3.91
N SER A 5 0.75 -8.62 3.49
CA SER A 5 0.56 -8.33 2.08
C SER A 5 1.89 -7.97 1.42
N TYR A 6 2.11 -8.51 0.23
CA TYR A 6 3.31 -8.24 -0.57
C TYR A 6 2.89 -7.62 -1.91
N LEU A 7 3.29 -6.38 -2.13
CA LEU A 7 2.91 -5.59 -3.30
C LEU A 7 4.02 -5.65 -4.37
N ASN A 8 3.63 -5.84 -5.62
CA ASN A 8 4.54 -5.75 -6.75
C ASN A 8 4.27 -4.48 -7.52
N PHE A 9 5.34 -3.84 -8.00
CA PHE A 9 5.30 -2.58 -8.73
C PHE A 9 6.13 -2.68 -10.01
N ASP A 10 5.76 -1.89 -11.01
CA ASP A 10 6.51 -1.75 -12.26
C ASP A 10 7.45 -0.53 -12.18
N GLY A 11 8.49 -0.67 -11.36
CA GLY A 11 9.57 0.30 -11.26
C GLY A 11 9.27 1.55 -10.44
N ASN A 12 8.12 1.63 -9.77
CA ASN A 12 7.70 2.73 -8.89
C ASN A 12 7.49 2.32 -7.42
N CYS A 13 8.07 1.19 -6.97
CA CYS A 13 7.97 0.73 -5.59
C CYS A 13 8.50 1.75 -4.57
N ARG A 14 9.67 2.35 -4.82
CA ARG A 14 10.27 3.35 -3.91
C ARG A 14 9.32 4.53 -3.63
N PRO A 15 8.85 5.29 -4.64
CA PRO A 15 7.93 6.40 -4.39
C PRO A 15 6.59 5.94 -3.79
N ALA A 16 6.11 4.74 -4.11
CA ALA A 16 4.90 4.18 -3.48
C ALA A 16 5.09 3.95 -1.98
N MET A 17 6.17 3.28 -1.59
CA MET A 17 6.46 2.96 -0.19
C MET A 17 6.81 4.22 0.63
N GLU A 18 7.49 5.19 0.04
CA GLU A 18 7.73 6.50 0.67
C GLU A 18 6.42 7.28 0.89
N PHE A 19 5.50 7.23 -0.09
CA PHE A 19 4.17 7.78 0.08
C PHE A 19 3.38 7.06 1.18
N TYR A 20 3.40 5.72 1.22
CA TYR A 20 2.73 4.95 2.28
C TYR A 20 3.29 5.29 3.65
N LYS A 21 4.60 5.41 3.80
CA LYS A 21 5.21 5.92 5.04
C LYS A 21 4.69 7.32 5.41
N SER A 22 4.53 8.21 4.43
CA SER A 22 4.07 9.58 4.70
C SER A 22 2.62 9.65 5.19
N VAL A 23 1.76 8.72 4.76
CA VAL A 23 0.32 8.74 5.09
C VAL A 23 -0.06 7.79 6.23
N LEU A 24 0.67 6.67 6.39
CA LEU A 24 0.46 5.68 7.45
C LEU A 24 1.44 5.84 8.64
N GLY A 25 2.53 6.58 8.45
CA GLY A 25 3.64 6.62 9.40
C GLY A 25 4.50 5.35 9.37
N GLY A 26 5.11 5.03 10.51
CA GLY A 26 5.94 3.82 10.68
C GLY A 26 7.37 3.95 10.16
N GLU A 27 8.05 2.80 10.15
CA GLU A 27 9.44 2.66 9.73
C GLU A 27 9.54 1.92 8.41
N LEU A 28 10.23 2.54 7.43
CA LEU A 28 10.46 1.96 6.12
C LEU A 28 11.90 1.49 5.99
N ILE A 29 12.05 0.20 5.66
CA ILE A 29 13.29 -0.36 5.12
C ILE A 29 13.09 -0.55 3.63
N ALA A 30 14.02 -0.08 2.81
CA ALA A 30 13.98 -0.25 1.36
C ALA A 30 15.39 -0.56 0.83
N MET A 31 15.54 -1.75 0.24
CA MET A 31 16.78 -2.28 -0.29
C MET A 31 16.70 -2.32 -1.83
N PRO A 32 17.58 -1.58 -2.53
CA PRO A 32 17.65 -1.63 -3.99
C PRO A 32 18.35 -2.92 -4.46
N PHE A 33 18.12 -3.35 -5.71
CA PHE A 33 18.79 -4.53 -6.28
C PHE A 33 20.31 -4.38 -6.30
N GLY A 34 20.82 -3.17 -6.51
CA GLY A 34 22.25 -2.85 -6.50
C GLY A 34 22.97 -3.23 -5.21
N ASP A 35 22.25 -3.23 -4.09
CA ASP A 35 22.78 -3.60 -2.77
C ASP A 35 22.66 -5.11 -2.47
N THR A 36 22.13 -5.89 -3.41
CA THR A 36 21.95 -7.33 -3.27
C THR A 36 22.97 -8.13 -4.08
N PRO A 37 23.18 -9.42 -3.75
CA PRO A 37 23.97 -10.32 -4.59
C PRO A 37 23.44 -10.48 -6.03
N MET A 38 22.16 -10.17 -6.27
CA MET A 38 21.49 -10.26 -7.59
C MET A 38 21.82 -9.07 -8.50
N SER A 39 22.50 -8.04 -8.00
CA SER A 39 22.92 -6.86 -8.78
C SER A 39 23.65 -7.20 -10.08
N LYS A 40 24.38 -8.34 -10.11
CA LYS A 40 25.11 -8.82 -11.29
C LYS A 40 24.20 -9.42 -12.37
N ASP A 41 23.06 -9.98 -11.96
CA ASP A 41 22.13 -10.67 -12.85
C ASP A 41 21.12 -9.69 -13.48
N MET A 42 20.90 -8.54 -12.84
CA MET A 42 19.92 -7.53 -13.25
C MET A 42 20.49 -6.10 -13.15
N PRO A 43 21.49 -5.73 -13.96
CA PRO A 43 22.13 -4.41 -13.88
C PRO A 43 21.16 -3.25 -14.17
N ASP A 44 20.19 -3.46 -15.06
CA ASP A 44 19.16 -2.45 -15.39
C ASP A 44 18.17 -2.19 -14.23
N PHE A 45 18.18 -3.05 -13.21
CA PHE A 45 17.36 -2.93 -12.01
C PHE A 45 18.12 -2.36 -10.82
N ALA A 46 19.39 -1.97 -10.94
CA ALA A 46 20.23 -1.60 -9.81
C ALA A 46 19.57 -0.60 -8.84
N ASP A 47 18.87 0.42 -9.36
CA ASP A 47 18.20 1.44 -8.55
C ASP A 47 16.75 1.09 -8.13
N LYS A 48 16.20 0.00 -8.69
CA LYS A 48 14.86 -0.53 -8.37
C LYS A 48 14.87 -1.25 -7.03
N ILE A 49 13.72 -1.34 -6.38
CA ILE A 49 13.58 -1.97 -5.06
C ILE A 49 13.55 -3.49 -5.21
N ALA A 50 14.56 -4.18 -4.68
CA ALA A 50 14.54 -5.63 -4.53
C ALA A 50 13.62 -6.06 -3.38
N HIS A 51 13.62 -5.29 -2.29
CA HIS A 51 12.75 -5.54 -1.15
C HIS A 51 12.51 -4.26 -0.35
N ALA A 52 11.25 -3.97 -0.04
CA ALA A 52 10.86 -2.97 0.93
C ALA A 52 9.91 -3.58 1.97
N CYS A 53 9.98 -3.04 3.18
CA CYS A 53 9.09 -3.40 4.28
C CYS A 53 8.77 -2.12 5.06
N LEU A 54 7.49 -1.73 5.05
CA LEU A 54 6.94 -0.67 5.89
C LEU A 54 6.29 -1.32 7.11
N MET A 55 6.70 -0.90 8.30
CA MET A 55 6.27 -1.49 9.57
C MET A 55 5.67 -0.42 10.47
N GLY A 56 4.47 -0.67 10.97
CA GLY A 56 3.85 0.11 12.03
C GLY A 56 3.52 -0.76 13.24
N ASP A 57 2.70 -0.25 14.15
CA ASP A 57 2.30 -0.99 15.34
C ASP A 57 1.39 -2.17 14.97
N GLY A 58 1.95 -3.37 14.98
CA GLY A 58 1.23 -4.61 14.67
C GLY A 58 1.00 -4.92 13.18
N TRP A 59 1.22 -3.97 12.26
CA TRP A 59 0.97 -4.14 10.81
C TRP A 59 2.22 -3.95 9.96
N HIS A 60 2.26 -4.63 8.81
CA HIS A 60 3.40 -4.61 7.88
C HIS A 60 2.87 -4.60 6.43
N ILE A 61 3.56 -3.87 5.55
CA ILE A 61 3.38 -3.94 4.09
C ILE A 61 4.75 -4.22 3.48
N MET A 62 4.88 -5.30 2.73
CA MET A 62 6.10 -5.61 1.97
C MET A 62 5.90 -5.29 0.50
N ALA A 63 6.98 -4.97 -0.20
CA ALA A 63 6.92 -4.69 -1.63
C ALA A 63 8.24 -4.92 -2.36
N SER A 64 8.18 -5.04 -3.68
CA SER A 64 9.34 -4.93 -4.58
C SER A 64 8.94 -4.41 -5.95
N ASP A 65 9.92 -3.95 -6.71
CA ASP A 65 9.79 -3.82 -8.15
C ASP A 65 10.01 -5.18 -8.80
N CYS A 66 9.19 -5.54 -9.79
CA CYS A 66 9.40 -6.71 -10.63
C CYS A 66 9.67 -6.32 -12.09
N PRO A 67 10.33 -7.20 -12.87
CA PRO A 67 10.46 -7.00 -14.30
C PRO A 67 9.09 -6.81 -14.99
N PRO A 68 8.95 -5.88 -15.96
CA PRO A 68 7.67 -5.59 -16.62
C PRO A 68 6.99 -6.83 -17.20
N GLU A 69 7.75 -7.80 -17.71
CA GLU A 69 7.25 -9.08 -18.24
C GLU A 69 6.61 -9.99 -17.19
N HIS A 70 6.87 -9.73 -15.91
CA HIS A 70 6.33 -10.44 -14.76
C HIS A 70 5.37 -9.57 -13.93
N PHE A 71 5.15 -8.32 -14.33
CA PHE A 71 4.23 -7.43 -13.67
C PHE A 71 2.79 -7.67 -14.12
N THR A 72 1.86 -7.61 -13.16
CA THR A 72 0.44 -7.52 -13.43
C THR A 72 -0.15 -6.56 -12.40
N ALA A 73 -0.97 -5.62 -12.87
CA ALA A 73 -1.64 -4.68 -11.99
C ALA A 73 -2.44 -5.42 -10.91
N MET A 74 -2.40 -4.89 -9.68
CA MET A 74 -3.09 -5.43 -8.53
C MET A 74 -4.60 -5.50 -8.80
N GLN A 75 -5.18 -6.69 -8.72
CA GLN A 75 -6.60 -6.93 -8.98
C GLN A 75 -7.13 -8.07 -8.09
N GLY A 76 -8.43 -8.05 -7.79
CA GLY A 76 -9.09 -9.08 -6.98
C GLY A 76 -8.70 -9.08 -5.50
N MET A 77 -8.03 -8.03 -5.03
CA MET A 77 -7.60 -7.85 -3.64
C MET A 77 -7.65 -6.38 -3.24
N ASN A 78 -7.73 -6.09 -1.94
CA ASN A 78 -7.56 -4.76 -1.38
C ASN A 78 -6.67 -4.84 -0.13
N ILE A 79 -5.91 -3.78 0.13
CA ILE A 79 -5.31 -3.56 1.45
C ILE A 79 -6.37 -2.89 2.32
N SER A 80 -6.82 -3.60 3.35
CA SER A 80 -7.83 -3.09 4.29
C SER A 80 -7.15 -2.46 5.50
N VAL A 81 -7.54 -1.23 5.81
CA VAL A 81 -7.11 -0.49 7.00
C VAL A 81 -8.32 -0.08 7.80
N HIS A 82 -8.23 -0.29 9.11
CA HIS A 82 -9.33 -0.11 10.05
C HIS A 82 -8.97 0.97 11.08
N PHE A 83 -9.92 1.86 11.33
CA PHE A 83 -9.77 2.96 12.29
C PHE A 83 -10.89 2.94 13.33
N PRO A 84 -10.62 3.28 14.60
CA PRO A 84 -11.67 3.44 15.59
C PRO A 84 -12.55 4.67 15.31
N ASP A 85 -12.03 5.66 14.58
CA ASP A 85 -12.69 6.95 14.29
C ASP A 85 -12.83 7.17 12.76
N ALA A 86 -14.02 7.59 12.33
CA ALA A 86 -14.31 7.95 10.94
C ALA A 86 -13.49 9.14 10.44
N ALA A 87 -13.12 10.09 11.31
CA ALA A 87 -12.29 11.24 10.95
C ALA A 87 -10.87 10.82 10.56
N GLU A 88 -10.26 9.90 11.31
CA GLU A 88 -8.92 9.38 11.00
C GLU A 88 -8.96 8.55 9.71
N GLY A 89 -9.96 7.69 9.56
CA GLY A 89 -10.19 6.94 8.31
C GLY A 89 -10.37 7.88 7.11
N LYS A 90 -11.18 8.92 7.25
CA LYS A 90 -11.38 9.91 6.17
C LYS A 90 -10.10 10.66 5.81
N GLN A 91 -9.28 11.04 6.80
CA GLN A 91 -8.01 11.72 6.52
C GLN A 91 -7.05 10.84 5.71
N LEU A 92 -6.95 9.54 6.03
CA LEU A 92 -6.16 8.63 5.22
C LEU A 92 -6.76 8.45 3.83
N PHE A 93 -8.08 8.23 3.74
CA PHE A 93 -8.79 8.06 2.47
C PHE A 93 -8.55 9.24 1.53
N ASP A 94 -8.69 10.47 2.02
CA ASP A 94 -8.50 11.69 1.22
C ASP A 94 -7.06 11.74 0.67
N LYS A 95 -6.04 11.43 1.49
CA LYS A 95 -4.64 11.38 1.05
C LYS A 95 -4.39 10.30 0.00
N LEU A 96 -4.96 9.10 0.18
CA LEU A 96 -4.85 8.01 -0.80
C LEU A 96 -5.55 8.35 -2.12
N ALA A 97 -6.63 9.15 -2.06
CA ALA A 97 -7.37 9.61 -3.23
C ALA A 97 -6.65 10.72 -4.01
N GLU A 98 -5.64 11.39 -3.45
CA GLU A 98 -4.86 12.40 -4.16
C GLU A 98 -4.13 11.81 -5.37
N GLY A 99 -4.64 12.11 -6.58
CA GLY A 99 -4.13 11.55 -7.83
C GLY A 99 -4.51 10.08 -8.07
N GLY A 100 -5.35 9.52 -7.19
CA GLY A 100 -5.94 8.19 -7.34
C GLY A 100 -7.30 8.22 -8.04
N THR A 101 -7.97 7.07 -8.03
CA THR A 101 -9.34 6.89 -8.52
C THR A 101 -10.22 6.41 -7.37
N ILE A 102 -11.18 7.25 -6.98
CA ILE A 102 -12.22 6.87 -6.02
C ILE A 102 -13.15 5.85 -6.70
N VAL A 103 -13.20 4.65 -6.15
CA VAL A 103 -14.12 3.58 -6.58
C VAL A 103 -15.44 3.69 -5.82
N MET A 104 -15.35 3.97 -4.52
CA MET A 104 -16.49 4.26 -3.65
C MET A 104 -16.08 5.39 -2.69
N PRO A 105 -16.81 6.53 -2.68
CA PRO A 105 -16.54 7.62 -1.74
C PRO A 105 -16.58 7.15 -0.29
N PHE A 106 -15.82 7.81 0.59
CA PHE A 106 -15.82 7.51 2.01
C PHE A 106 -17.08 8.05 2.69
N GLU A 107 -18.00 7.15 3.04
CA GLU A 107 -19.33 7.47 3.57
C GLU A 107 -19.75 6.47 4.66
N GLU A 108 -20.78 6.79 5.44
CA GLU A 108 -21.38 5.85 6.40
C GLU A 108 -22.14 4.74 5.66
N THR A 109 -22.02 3.50 6.14
CA THR A 109 -22.72 2.33 5.60
C THR A 109 -23.49 1.63 6.72
N PHE A 110 -24.31 0.62 6.38
CA PHE A 110 -25.09 -0.10 7.40
C PHE A 110 -24.22 -0.89 8.41
N TRP A 111 -22.93 -1.08 8.14
CA TRP A 111 -22.00 -1.86 8.99
C TRP A 111 -20.82 -1.06 9.51
N SER A 112 -20.68 0.21 9.11
CA SER A 112 -19.49 1.01 9.39
C SER A 112 -19.82 2.50 9.44
N LYS A 113 -19.21 3.22 10.39
CA LYS A 113 -19.33 4.67 10.48
C LYS A 113 -18.58 5.41 9.38
N GLY A 114 -17.66 4.73 8.70
CA GLY A 114 -17.00 5.26 7.51
C GLY A 114 -16.36 4.16 6.70
N PHE A 115 -16.73 4.06 5.43
CA PHE A 115 -16.20 3.07 4.50
C PHE A 115 -15.97 3.70 3.13
N GLY A 116 -14.82 3.43 2.51
CA GLY A 116 -14.52 3.87 1.16
C GLY A 116 -13.54 2.94 0.44
N LEU A 117 -13.58 2.98 -0.89
CA LEU A 117 -12.68 2.25 -1.77
C LEU A 117 -11.96 3.22 -2.70
N VAL A 118 -10.64 3.12 -2.75
CA VAL A 118 -9.81 3.98 -3.59
C VAL A 118 -8.64 3.19 -4.16
N ASN A 119 -8.40 3.35 -5.46
CA ASN A 119 -7.14 2.96 -6.07
C ASN A 119 -6.22 4.18 -6.00
N ASP A 120 -5.10 4.10 -5.29
CA ASP A 120 -4.21 5.26 -5.19
C ASP A 120 -3.48 5.56 -6.53
N LYS A 121 -2.67 6.62 -6.54
CA LYS A 121 -1.90 7.03 -7.71
C LYS A 121 -0.86 6.00 -8.21
N PHE A 122 -0.54 4.99 -7.40
CA PHE A 122 0.34 3.87 -7.77
C PHE A 122 -0.45 2.63 -8.22
N GLY A 123 -1.78 2.68 -8.16
CA GLY A 123 -2.68 1.60 -8.55
C GLY A 123 -2.90 0.55 -7.45
N THR A 124 -2.50 0.80 -6.20
CA THR A 124 -2.83 -0.11 -5.09
C THR A 124 -4.29 0.07 -4.69
N PRO A 125 -5.10 -1.01 -4.65
CA PRO A 125 -6.49 -0.94 -4.18
C PRO A 125 -6.55 -0.91 -2.65
N TRP A 126 -7.15 0.14 -2.09
CA TRP A 126 -7.32 0.34 -0.66
C TRP A 126 -8.80 0.28 -0.27
N MET A 127 -9.02 -0.39 0.87
CA MET A 127 -10.27 -0.36 1.61
C MET A 127 -10.02 0.36 2.92
N VAL A 128 -10.62 1.53 3.09
CA VAL A 128 -10.54 2.29 4.34
C VAL A 128 -11.85 2.13 5.07
N ASN A 129 -11.79 1.62 6.28
CA ASN A 129 -12.97 1.26 7.07
C ASN A 129 -12.81 1.80 8.49
N THR A 130 -13.90 2.15 9.15
CA THR A 130 -13.90 2.15 10.61
C THR A 130 -14.03 0.73 11.14
N ASP A 131 -13.68 0.51 12.41
CA ASP A 131 -14.00 -0.75 13.08
C ASP A 131 -15.49 -1.05 12.95
N TYR A 132 -15.82 -2.33 12.80
CA TYR A 132 -17.21 -2.76 12.74
C TYR A 132 -17.89 -2.34 14.03
N ALA A 133 -18.97 -1.56 13.93
CA ALA A 133 -19.84 -1.37 15.06
C ALA A 133 -20.50 -2.73 15.35
N PRO A 134 -20.32 -3.32 16.54
CA PRO A 134 -21.19 -4.41 16.94
C PRO A 134 -22.63 -3.88 16.98
N GLU A 135 -23.59 -4.70 16.56
CA GLU A 135 -25.01 -4.47 16.90
C GLU A 135 -25.19 -4.39 18.43
#